data_AF-A0AAQ3JMR1-F1
#
_entry.id   AF-A0AAQ3JMR1-F1
#
_cell.length_a   1.000
_cell.length_b   1.000
_cell.length_c   1.000
_cell.angle_alpha   90.00
_cell.angle_beta   90.00
_cell.angle_gamma   90.00
#
_symmetry.space_group_name_H-M   'P 1'
#
loop_
_entity.id
_entity.type
_entity.pdbx_description
1 polymer ?
#
loop_
_entity_poly.entity_id
_entity_poly.type
_entity_poly.pdbx_seq_one_letter_code
_entity_poly.pdbx_strand_id
1 'polypeptide(L)'
;MASLTLNSIAIRSYAFSIVVGEINCCLLPLFFVVVVEVGGGDVLDLQDMFRRFAFETIRKISFRLTRDCLELSMMMAEFAAMFDTTSLLLAW
;
A
#
# COMPACT_ATOMS: atom_id res chain seq x y z
N MET A 1 -17.26 18.86 -5.39
CA MET A 1 -17.10 19.19 -3.94
C MET A 1 -16.10 18.28 -3.23
N ALA A 2 -16.04 16.97 -3.53
CA ALA A 2 -15.05 16.06 -2.92
C ALA A 2 -13.58 16.37 -3.25
N SER A 3 -13.27 16.92 -4.43
CA SER A 3 -11.90 17.32 -4.79
C SER A 3 -11.35 18.47 -3.93
N LEU A 4 -12.23 19.39 -3.50
CA LEU A 4 -11.84 20.52 -2.66
C LEU A 4 -11.55 20.08 -1.22
N THR A 5 -12.31 19.11 -0.72
CA THR A 5 -12.10 18.54 0.62
C THR A 5 -10.86 17.67 0.64
N LEU A 6 -10.64 16.80 -0.36
CA LEU A 6 -9.44 15.97 -0.49
C LEU A 6 -8.15 16.79 -0.64
N ASN A 7 -8.21 17.99 -1.23
CA ASN A 7 -7.06 18.89 -1.35
C ASN A 7 -6.78 19.73 -0.08
N SER A 8 -7.53 19.51 1.01
CA SER A 8 -7.28 20.17 2.28
C SER A 8 -5.90 19.83 2.84
N ILE A 9 -5.23 20.81 3.44
CA ILE A 9 -3.97 20.62 4.16
C ILE A 9 -4.10 19.51 5.20
N ALA A 10 -5.25 19.41 5.89
CA ALA A 10 -5.48 18.38 6.91
C ALA A 10 -5.42 16.96 6.32
N ILE A 11 -6.04 16.74 5.16
CA ILE A 11 -6.04 15.42 4.50
C ILE A 11 -4.66 15.09 3.94
N ARG A 12 -3.95 16.07 3.38
CA ARG A 12 -2.57 15.87 2.92
C ARG A 12 -1.60 15.55 4.06
N SER A 13 -1.69 16.26 5.18
CA SER A 13 -0.87 15.99 6.37
C SER A 13 -1.19 14.62 6.98
N TYR A 14 -2.47 14.22 6.99
CA TYR A 14 -2.87 12.89 7.43
C TYR A 14 -2.35 11.79 6.49
N ALA A 15 -2.54 11.93 5.18
CA ALA A 15 -2.01 10.98 4.21
C ALA A 15 -0.49 10.86 4.32
N PHE A 16 0.22 12.00 4.48
CA PHE A 16 1.66 12.02 4.66
C PHE A 16 2.10 11.26 5.91
N SER A 17 1.44 11.46 7.06
CA SER A 17 1.82 10.74 8.29
C SER A 17 1.59 9.23 8.18
N ILE A 18 0.54 8.81 7.48
CA ILE A 18 0.31 7.39 7.17
C ILE A 18 1.42 6.85 6.27
N VAL A 19 1.74 7.52 5.16
CA VAL A 19 2.81 7.09 4.24
C VAL A 19 4.15 6.96 4.98
N VAL A 20 4.52 7.96 5.79
CA VAL A 20 5.76 7.91 6.58
C VAL A 20 5.74 6.74 7.57
N GLY A 21 4.61 6.47 8.22
CA GLY A 21 4.44 5.31 9.09
C GLY A 21 4.63 3.99 8.35
N GLU A 22 3.98 3.83 7.18
CA GLU A 22 4.09 2.61 6.36
C GLU A 22 5.51 2.37 5.84
N ILE A 23 6.21 3.43 5.44
CA ILE A 23 7.62 3.33 5.01
C ILE A 23 8.48 2.80 6.16
N ASN A 24 8.37 3.39 7.34
CA ASN A 24 9.23 3.04 8.48
C ASN A 24 8.88 1.70 9.11
N CYS A 25 7.60 1.34 9.15
CA CYS A 25 7.13 0.16 9.88
C CYS A 25 6.94 -1.09 9.00
N CYS A 26 6.87 -0.94 7.67
CA CYS A 26 6.63 -2.07 6.78
C CYS A 26 7.66 -2.14 5.64
N LEU A 27 7.82 -1.07 4.86
CA LEU A 27 8.69 -1.09 3.69
C LEU A 27 10.18 -1.27 4.03
N LEU A 28 10.71 -0.47 4.97
CA LEU A 28 12.11 -0.57 5.40
C LEU A 28 12.42 -1.92 6.09
N PRO A 29 11.57 -2.42 7.02
CA PRO A 29 11.75 -3.75 7.58
C PRO A 29 11.73 -4.88 6.54
N LEU A 30 10.86 -4.80 5.53
CA LEU A 30 10.82 -5.79 4.44
C LEU A 30 12.14 -5.82 3.67
N PHE A 31 12.69 -4.66 3.30
CA PHE A 31 14.00 -4.59 2.66
C PHE A 31 15.10 -5.14 3.55
N PHE A 32 15.08 -4.81 4.85
CA PHE A 32 16.06 -5.34 5.79
C PHE A 32 16.01 -6.87 5.88
N VAL A 33 14.81 -7.45 5.98
CA VAL A 33 14.60 -8.90 5.99
C VAL A 33 15.12 -9.54 4.71
N VAL A 34 14.79 -9.00 3.53
CA VAL A 34 15.25 -9.55 2.25
C VAL A 34 16.79 -9.50 2.15
N VAL A 35 17.40 -8.40 2.58
CA VAL A 35 18.87 -8.24 2.54
C VAL A 35 19.58 -9.16 3.55
N VAL A 36 19.04 -9.32 4.75
CA VAL A 36 19.68 -10.05 5.86
C VAL A 36 19.40 -11.55 5.83
N GLU A 37 18.15 -11.96 5.57
CA GLU A 37 17.71 -13.36 5.72
C GLU A 37 17.83 -14.15 4.40
N VAL A 38 17.54 -13.52 3.26
CA VAL A 38 17.47 -14.22 1.96
C VAL A 38 18.82 -14.23 1.23
N GLY A 39 19.83 -13.58 1.81
CA GLY A 39 21.21 -13.66 1.31
C GLY A 39 21.37 -13.10 -0.11
N GLY A 40 20.74 -11.97 -0.42
CA GLY A 40 20.97 -11.16 -1.63
C GLY A 40 20.80 -11.84 -3.00
N GLY A 41 20.42 -13.12 -3.04
CA GLY A 41 20.32 -13.93 -4.25
C GLY A 41 18.92 -13.98 -4.84
N ASP A 42 17.90 -13.58 -4.08
CA ASP A 42 16.52 -13.57 -4.54
C ASP A 42 16.19 -12.26 -5.25
N VAL A 43 15.50 -12.37 -6.39
CA VAL A 43 15.14 -11.22 -7.21
C VAL A 43 13.89 -10.59 -6.63
N LEU A 44 14.06 -9.47 -5.93
CA LEU A 44 12.94 -8.71 -5.42
C LEU A 44 12.29 -7.90 -6.55
N ASP A 45 11.04 -8.27 -6.90
CA ASP A 45 10.23 -7.47 -7.82
C ASP A 45 9.73 -6.20 -7.11
N LEU A 46 10.47 -5.12 -7.30
CA LEU A 46 10.11 -3.79 -6.79
C LEU A 46 8.78 -3.28 -7.37
N GLN A 47 8.40 -3.70 -8.59
CA GLN A 47 7.16 -3.24 -9.20
C GLN A 47 5.95 -3.84 -8.48
N ASP A 48 5.95 -5.14 -8.24
CA ASP A 48 4.90 -5.80 -7.48
C ASP A 48 4.89 -5.30 -6.02
N MET A 49 6.06 -5.18 -5.40
CA MET A 49 6.17 -4.68 -4.02
C MET A 49 5.64 -3.24 -3.87
N PHE A 50 6.01 -2.31 -4.74
CA PHE A 50 5.51 -0.93 -4.66
C PHE A 50 4.04 -0.82 -5.04
N ARG A 51 3.55 -1.65 -5.97
CA ARG A 51 2.12 -1.74 -6.29
C ARG A 51 1.34 -2.17 -5.05
N ARG A 52 1.80 -3.21 -4.37
CA ARG A 52 1.22 -3.70 -3.11
C ARG A 52 1.26 -2.63 -2.01
N PHE A 53 2.42 -2.01 -1.81
CA PHE A 53 2.58 -0.93 -0.83
C PHE A 53 1.62 0.26 -1.09
N ALA A 54 1.50 0.69 -2.34
CA ALA A 54 0.61 1.79 -2.71
C ALA A 54 -0.86 1.46 -2.46
N PHE A 55 -1.31 0.26 -2.86
CA PHE A 55 -2.66 -0.21 -2.60
C PHE A 55 -2.98 -0.20 -1.11
N GLU A 56 -2.07 -0.71 -0.29
CA GLU A 56 -2.33 -0.85 1.13
C GLU A 56 -2.30 0.48 1.87
N THR A 57 -1.43 1.40 1.44
CA THR A 57 -1.41 2.78 1.90
C THR A 57 -2.72 3.50 1.53
N ILE A 58 -3.21 3.35 0.30
CA ILE A 58 -4.48 3.95 -0.15
C ILE A 58 -5.66 3.35 0.62
N ARG A 59 -5.68 2.03 0.85
CA ARG A 59 -6.70 1.36 1.66
C ARG A 59 -6.73 1.89 3.07
N LYS A 60 -5.56 2.07 3.69
CA LYS A 60 -5.43 2.60 5.05
C LYS A 60 -5.91 4.05 5.15
N ILE A 61 -5.57 4.89 4.18
CA ILE A 61 -6.06 6.27 4.11
C ILE A 61 -7.59 6.30 3.91
N SER A 62 -8.12 5.45 3.03
CA SER A 62 -9.53 5.49 2.61
C SER A 62 -10.49 4.87 3.62
N PHE A 63 -10.12 3.73 4.21
CA PHE A 63 -11.01 2.94 5.07
C PHE A 63 -10.59 2.95 6.54
N ARG A 64 -9.46 3.60 6.89
CA ARG A 64 -8.88 3.61 8.25
C ARG A 64 -8.65 2.21 8.83
N LEU A 65 -8.50 1.20 7.97
CA LEU A 65 -8.29 -0.19 8.36
C LEU A 65 -6.81 -0.38 8.70
N THR A 66 -6.53 -0.81 9.92
CA THR A 66 -5.20 -1.26 10.33
C THR A 66 -5.16 -2.78 10.28
N ARG A 67 -4.32 -3.34 9.40
CA ARG A 67 -3.91 -4.75 9.49
C ARG A 67 -2.39 -4.81 9.50
N ASP A 68 -1.87 -5.76 10.26
CA ASP A 68 -0.44 -5.93 10.48
C ASP A 68 0.28 -6.30 9.17
N CYS A 69 1.52 -5.82 9.02
CA CYS A 69 2.37 -5.91 7.82
C CYS A 69 2.60 -7.36 7.32
N LEU A 70 2.13 -8.39 8.04
CA LEU A 70 2.37 -9.82 7.75
C LEU A 70 1.17 -10.60 7.16
N GLU A 71 -0.07 -10.12 7.20
CA GLU A 71 -1.23 -10.81 6.56
C GLU A 71 -1.35 -10.51 5.05
N LEU A 72 -0.35 -9.84 4.48
CA LEU A 72 -0.39 -9.17 3.18
C LEU A 72 -0.57 -10.11 1.96
N SER A 73 -0.16 -11.38 1.98
CA SER A 73 -0.12 -12.14 0.71
C SER A 73 -1.48 -12.68 0.24
N MET A 74 -2.38 -13.05 1.16
CA MET A 74 -3.59 -13.81 0.81
C MET A 74 -4.80 -12.92 0.45
N MET A 75 -4.96 -11.77 1.13
CA MET A 75 -6.08 -10.86 0.89
C MET A 75 -5.82 -9.88 -0.28
N MET A 76 -4.55 -9.68 -0.65
CA MET A 76 -4.16 -8.74 -1.71
C MET A 76 -4.52 -9.20 -3.11
N ALA A 77 -4.40 -10.49 -3.42
CA ALA A 77 -4.77 -11.02 -4.73
C ALA A 77 -6.27 -10.78 -5.01
N GLU A 78 -7.11 -11.00 -4.00
CA GLU A 78 -8.56 -10.87 -4.11
C GLU A 78 -8.99 -9.40 -4.16
N PHE A 79 -8.40 -8.53 -3.32
CA PHE A 79 -8.72 -7.11 -3.33
C PHE A 79 -8.19 -6.37 -4.57
N ALA A 80 -6.98 -6.69 -5.04
CA ALA A 80 -6.44 -6.11 -6.27
C ALA A 80 -7.26 -6.55 -7.48
N ALA A 81 -7.65 -7.84 -7.56
CA ALA A 81 -8.53 -8.32 -8.63
C ALA A 81 -9.89 -7.63 -8.62
N MET A 82 -10.48 -7.40 -7.43
CA MET A 82 -11.74 -6.67 -7.29
C MET A 82 -11.58 -5.18 -7.66
N PHE A 83 -10.47 -4.55 -7.30
CA PHE A 83 -10.21 -3.16 -7.68
C PHE A 83 -10.03 -3.02 -9.20
N ASP A 84 -9.20 -3.87 -9.81
CA ASP A 84 -8.97 -3.86 -11.26
C ASP A 84 -10.28 -4.12 -12.02
N THR A 85 -11.09 -5.09 -11.58
CA THR A 85 -12.41 -5.35 -12.18
C THR A 85 -13.36 -4.17 -12.01
N THR A 86 -13.43 -3.54 -10.83
CA THR A 86 -14.26 -2.34 -10.66
C THR A 86 -13.76 -1.16 -11.49
N SER A 87 -12.45 -0.98 -11.65
CA SER A 87 -11.88 0.08 -12.47
C SER A 87 -12.18 -0.13 -13.96
N LEU A 88 -12.17 -1.38 -14.43
CA LEU A 88 -12.62 -1.75 -15.77
C LEU A 88 -14.11 -1.47 -15.95
N LEU A 89 -14.95 -1.82 -14.97
CA LEU A 89 -16.39 -1.59 -15.02
C LEU A 89 -16.78 -0.11 -14.97
N LEU A 90 -15.97 0.73 -14.31
CA LEU A 90 -16.18 2.18 -14.23
C LEU A 90 -15.61 2.95 -15.43
N ALA A 91 -14.83 2.29 -16.28
CA ALA A 91 -14.27 2.89 -17.50
C ALA A 91 -15.23 2.84 -18.71
N TRP A 92 -16.45 2.33 -18.52
CA TRP A 92 -17.53 2.27 -19.53
C TRP A 92 -18.67 3.24 -19.20
#